data_AF-A0A7Y3NV99-F1
#
_entry.id   AF-A0A7Y3NV99-F1
#
_cell.length_a   1.000
_cell.length_b   1.000
_cell.length_c   1.000
_cell.angle_alpha   90.00
_cell.angle_beta   90.00
_cell.angle_gamma   90.00
#
_symmetry.space_group_name_H-M   'P 1'
#
loop_
_entity.id
_entity.type
_entity.pdbx_description
1 polymer ?
#
loop_
_entity_poly.entity_id
_entity_poly.type
_entity_poly.pdbx_seq_one_letter_code
_entity_poly.pdbx_strand_id
1 'polypeptide(L)' 'MTPETLLKAKSLGFSDRQIAHLTGTTEDAVRAERKQRGIVPSYRLVDTCAAEFEAYTPYYYS' A
#
# COMPACT_ATOMS: atom_id res chain seq x y z
N MET A 1 16.53 3.32 -3.06
CA MET A 1 15.34 4.18 -3.09
C MET A 1 15.14 4.74 -1.69
N THR A 2 14.79 6.01 -1.52
CA THR A 2 14.53 6.54 -0.17
C THR A 2 13.16 6.03 0.34
N PRO A 3 12.98 5.90 1.67
CA PRO A 3 11.71 5.48 2.25
C PRO A 3 10.52 6.33 1.80
N GLU A 4 10.71 7.65 1.70
CA GLU A 4 9.68 8.61 1.32
C GLU A 4 9.25 8.41 -0.13
N THR A 5 10.20 8.15 -1.03
CA THR A 5 9.90 7.87 -2.43
C THR A 5 9.13 6.56 -2.60
N LEU A 6 9.52 5.50 -1.88
CA LEU A 6 8.81 4.22 -1.92
C LEU A 6 7.38 4.38 -1.38
N LEU A 7 7.21 5.07 -0.24
CA LEU A 7 5.90 5.35 0.33
C LEU A 7 5.02 6.14 -0.66
N LYS A 8 5.56 7.18 -1.28
CA LYS A 8 4.85 8.00 -2.27
C LYS A 8 4.47 7.18 -3.52
N ALA A 9 5.35 6.32 -3.99
CA ALA A 9 5.03 5.43 -5.12
C ALA A 9 3.86 4.49 -4.77
N LYS A 10 3.88 3.89 -3.57
CA LYS A 10 2.78 3.03 -3.10
C LYS A 10 1.46 3.80 -2.91
N SER A 11 1.49 5.01 -2.36
CA SER A 11 0.28 5.84 -2.21
C SER A 11 -0.33 6.28 -3.55
N LEU A 12 0.48 6.34 -4.61
CA LEU A 12 0.02 6.62 -5.98
C LEU A 12 -0.45 5.35 -6.72
N GLY A 13 -0.44 4.18 -6.08
CA GLY A 13 -0.94 2.94 -6.66
C GLY A 13 0.07 2.13 -7.48
N PHE A 14 1.36 2.48 -7.45
CA PHE A 14 2.37 1.68 -8.16
C PHE A 14 2.51 0.29 -7.52
N SER A 15 2.41 -0.75 -8.35
CA SER A 15 2.64 -2.13 -7.94
C SER A 15 4.13 -2.39 -7.66
N ASP A 16 4.41 -3.39 -6.81
CA ASP A 16 5.79 -3.79 -6.48
C ASP A 16 6.53 -4.23 -7.78
N ARG A 17 5.81 -4.85 -8.74
CA ARG A 17 6.29 -5.20 -10.08
C ARG A 17 6.67 -3.97 -10.94
N GLN A 18 5.85 -2.93 -10.96
CA GLN A 18 6.16 -1.70 -11.72
C GLN A 18 7.39 -1.00 -11.14
N ILE A 19 7.47 -0.91 -9.82
CA ILE A 19 8.63 -0.32 -9.13
C ILE A 19 9.89 -1.12 -9.46
N ALA A 20 9.83 -2.46 -9.33
CA ALA A 20 10.94 -3.34 -9.64
C ALA A 20 11.45 -3.17 -11.07
N HIS A 21 10.54 -3.09 -12.05
CA HIS A 21 10.88 -2.84 -13.45
C HIS A 21 11.58 -1.49 -13.64
N LEU A 22 11.09 -0.42 -13.01
CA LEU A 22 11.68 0.93 -13.12
C LEU A 22 13.01 1.07 -12.38
N THR A 23 13.23 0.30 -11.31
CA THR A 23 14.46 0.36 -10.51
C THR A 23 15.49 -0.70 -10.91
N GLY A 24 15.18 -1.57 -11.88
CA GLY A 24 16.06 -2.67 -12.29
C GLY A 24 16.27 -3.74 -11.21
N THR A 25 15.26 -3.94 -10.35
CA THR A 25 15.29 -4.92 -9.25
C THR A 25 14.23 -6.00 -9.47
N THR A 26 14.11 -6.94 -8.53
CA THR A 26 13.02 -7.93 -8.52
C THR A 26 11.85 -7.48 -7.67
N GLU A 27 10.65 -7.94 -8.00
CA GLU A 27 9.45 -7.67 -7.22
C GLU A 27 9.61 -8.11 -5.76
N ASP A 28 10.26 -9.26 -5.53
CA ASP A 28 10.54 -9.77 -4.19
C ASP A 28 11.47 -8.86 -3.39
N ALA A 29 12.49 -8.26 -4.03
CA ALA A 29 13.37 -7.32 -3.37
C ALA A 29 12.61 -6.04 -2.94
N VAL A 30 11.76 -5.51 -3.82
CA VAL A 30 10.90 -4.35 -3.50
C VAL A 30 9.91 -4.70 -2.39
N ARG A 31 9.29 -5.88 -2.43
CA ARG A 31 8.35 -6.36 -1.41
C ARG A 31 9.04 -6.55 -0.05
N ALA A 32 10.25 -7.09 -0.04
CA ALA A 32 11.04 -7.26 1.17
C ALA A 32 11.43 -5.92 1.78
N GLU A 33 11.95 -4.99 0.97
CA GLU A 33 12.29 -3.62 1.41
C GLU A 33 11.06 -2.90 1.97
N ARG A 34 9.93 -2.98 1.25
CA ARG A 34 8.67 -2.38 1.65
C ARG A 34 8.20 -2.89 3.02
N LYS A 35 8.25 -4.20 3.24
CA LYS A 35 7.89 -4.82 4.54
C LYS A 35 8.89 -4.46 5.65
N GLN A 36 10.20 -4.49 5.37
CA GLN A 36 11.24 -4.14 6.34
C GLN A 36 11.09 -2.70 6.85
N ARG A 37 10.61 -1.80 5.99
CA ARG A 37 10.34 -0.39 6.33
C ARG A 37 8.94 -0.14 6.87
N GLY A 38 8.11 -1.18 7.09
CA GLY A 38 6.75 -1.05 7.63
C GLY A 38 5.73 -0.44 6.67
N ILE A 39 6.03 -0.36 5.37
CA ILE A 39 5.13 0.21 4.35
C ILE A 39 4.12 -0.88 3.92
N VAL A 40 3.12 -1.14 4.74
CA VAL A 40 2.07 -2.13 4.47
C VAL A 40 0.74 -1.45 4.12
N PRO A 41 -0.08 -2.05 3.23
CA PRO A 41 -1.42 -1.52 2.98
C PRO A 41 -2.24 -1.55 4.27
N SER A 42 -3.08 -0.54 4.45
CA SER A 42 -4.06 -0.48 5.54
C SER A 42 -5.44 -0.81 4.99
N TYR A 43 -6.22 -1.62 5.68
CA TYR A 43 -7.58 -1.92 5.26
C TYR A 43 -8.55 -0.94 5.90
N ARG A 44 -9.38 -0.29 5.08
CA ARG A 44 -10.43 0.64 5.52
C ARG A 44 -11.81 0.07 5.26
N LEU A 45 -12.71 0.30 6.20
CA LEU A 45 -14.10 -0.15 6.14
C LEU A 45 -14.92 0.79 5.25
N VAL A 46 -15.83 0.24 4.47
CA VAL A 46 -16.85 0.99 3.74
C VAL A 46 -18.08 1.13 4.64
N ASP A 47 -18.35 2.35 5.08
CA ASP A 47 -19.40 2.67 6.05
C ASP A 47 -20.54 3.54 5.49
N THR A 48 -20.48 3.94 4.21
CA THR A 48 -21.41 4.84 3.47
C THR A 48 -21.50 6.27 4.00
N CYS A 49 -21.05 6.54 5.22
CA CYS A 49 -21.23 7.80 5.95
C CYS A 49 -19.91 8.44 6.38
N ALA A 50 -18.77 8.00 5.82
CA ALA A 50 -17.44 8.54 6.11
C ALA A 50 -17.11 8.51 7.62
N ALA A 51 -17.39 7.38 8.25
CA ALA A 51 -17.19 7.07 9.66
C ALA A 51 -18.04 7.89 10.65
N GLU A 52 -19.15 8.50 10.21
CA GLU A 52 -20.12 9.13 11.12
C GLU A 52 -20.73 8.10 12.10
N PHE A 53 -20.98 6.89 11.61
CA PHE A 53 -21.54 5.78 12.38
C PHE A 53 -20.72 4.50 12.19
N GLU A 54 -20.75 3.61 13.19
CA GLU A 54 -20.14 2.29 13.07
C GLU A 54 -20.90 1.42 12.08
N ALA A 55 -20.20 0.90 11.08
CA ALA A 55 -20.73 -0.08 10.14
C ALA A 55 -20.40 -1.51 10.61
N TYR A 56 -21.42 -2.36 10.68
CA TYR A 56 -21.28 -3.75 11.14
C TYR A 56 -20.95 -4.73 10.00
N THR A 57 -21.18 -4.33 8.75
CA THR A 57 -20.91 -5.18 7.58
C THR A 57 -19.42 -5.09 7.20
N PRO A 58 -18.65 -6.20 7.19
CA PRO A 58 -17.21 -6.18 6.98
C PRO A 58 -16.82 -6.04 5.49
N TYR A 59 -17.12 -4.89 4.89
CA TYR A 59 -16.74 -4.57 3.51
C TYR A 59 -15.51 -3.65 3.50
N TYR A 60 -14.33 -4.18 3.14
CA TYR A 60 -13.04 -3.48 3.25
C TYR A 60 -12.35 -3.26 1.90
N TYR A 61 -11.53 -2.21 1.83
CA TYR A 61 -10.59 -1.95 0.74
C TYR A 61 -9.19 -1.65 1.29
N SER A 62 -8.16 -1.88 0.49
CA SER A 62 -6.73 -1.66 0.83
C SER A 62 -6.16 -0.38 0.22
#